data_AF-A0A382H8B5-F1
#
_entry.id   AF-A0A382H8B5-F1
#
_cell.length_a   1.000
_cell.length_b   1.000
_cell.length_c   1.000
_cell.angle_alpha   90.00
_cell.angle_beta   90.00
_cell.angle_gamma   90.00
#
_symmetry.space_group_name_H-M   'P 1'
#
loop_
_entity.id
_entity.type
_entity.pdbx_description
1 polymer ?
#
loop_
_entity_poly.entity_id
_entity_poly.type
_entity_poly.pdbx_seq_one_letter_code
_entity_poly.pdbx_strand_id
1 'polypeptide(L)'
;SGQKAIITKAKTDISNFKIRRGFPVGTKVTLRANRMYEFLERLNSIALPRTRDFTGLSFKSFDGRGNYNFGIKEQIVFTEIDYDDIETIRGLDIAINTTASTDEECYWLLKEFGLPLRERQVKDQAEKESA
;
A
#
# COMPACT_ATOMS: atom_id res chain seq x y z
N SER A 1 0.05 -5.58 -12.40
CA SER A 1 1.53 -5.40 -12.34
C SER A 1 2.26 -5.89 -13.59
N GLY A 2 1.75 -6.90 -14.31
CA GLY A 2 2.38 -7.48 -15.50
C GLY A 2 3.73 -8.17 -15.24
N GLN A 3 4.12 -8.32 -13.96
CA GLN A 3 5.41 -8.88 -13.54
C GLN A 3 5.13 -10.15 -12.77
N LYS A 4 5.87 -11.21 -13.07
CA LYS A 4 5.76 -12.47 -12.33
C LYS A 4 6.16 -12.24 -10.87
N ALA A 5 5.25 -12.61 -9.96
CA ALA A 5 5.51 -12.52 -8.53
C ALA A 5 6.57 -13.53 -8.08
N ILE A 6 7.33 -13.12 -7.07
CA ILE A 6 8.33 -13.96 -6.43
C ILE A 6 7.71 -14.56 -5.17
N ILE A 7 7.81 -15.88 -5.03
CA ILE A 7 7.35 -16.61 -3.84
C ILE A 7 8.33 -16.31 -2.69
N THR A 8 7.80 -15.80 -1.59
CA THR A 8 8.57 -15.56 -0.36
C THR A 8 8.55 -16.83 0.50
N LYS A 9 9.76 -17.32 0.82
CA LYS A 9 9.95 -18.50 1.66
C LYS A 9 10.20 -18.11 3.12
N ALA A 10 9.70 -18.90 4.05
CA ALA A 10 9.97 -18.74 5.47
C ALA A 10 11.47 -18.84 5.76
N LYS A 11 12.01 -17.87 6.51
CA LYS A 11 13.43 -17.86 6.92
C LYS A 11 13.70 -18.78 8.11
N THR A 12 12.72 -18.91 8.99
CA THR A 12 12.80 -19.62 10.28
C THR A 12 11.60 -20.54 10.46
N ASP A 13 11.77 -21.55 11.30
CA ASP A 13 10.69 -22.43 11.75
C ASP A 13 9.88 -21.74 12.86
N ILE A 14 8.55 -21.73 12.74
CA ILE A 14 7.66 -21.17 13.75
C ILE A 14 6.50 -22.13 13.98
N SER A 15 6.57 -22.89 15.08
CA SER A 15 5.63 -23.97 15.40
C SER A 15 4.18 -23.48 15.56
N ASN A 16 3.96 -22.29 16.15
CA ASN A 16 2.63 -21.73 16.37
C ASN A 16 1.84 -21.51 15.05
N PHE A 17 2.54 -21.14 13.98
CA PHE A 17 1.94 -20.98 12.65
C PHE A 17 2.05 -22.24 11.79
N LYS A 18 2.60 -23.34 12.33
CA LYS A 18 2.88 -24.59 11.60
C LYS A 18 3.78 -24.38 10.37
N ILE A 19 4.67 -23.40 10.43
CA ILE A 19 5.58 -23.03 9.32
C ILE A 19 6.95 -23.65 9.56
N ARG A 20 7.52 -24.26 8.51
CA ARG A 20 8.92 -24.71 8.48
C ARG A 20 9.78 -23.83 7.57
N ARG A 21 11.07 -23.76 7.84
CA ARG A 21 12.05 -23.04 7.02
C ARG A 21 11.98 -23.53 5.57
N GLY A 22 11.90 -22.58 4.65
CA GLY A 22 11.78 -22.86 3.22
C GLY A 22 10.35 -23.02 2.70
N PHE A 23 9.32 -23.07 3.57
CA PHE A 23 7.93 -23.15 3.13
C PHE A 23 7.50 -21.86 2.42
N PRO A 24 6.66 -21.94 1.37
CA PRO A 24 6.09 -20.76 0.74
C PRO A 24 5.05 -20.12 1.68
N VAL A 25 5.24 -18.84 2.02
CA VAL A 25 4.36 -18.11 2.95
C VAL A 25 3.59 -17.01 2.24
N GLY A 26 4.17 -16.42 1.20
CA GLY A 26 3.51 -15.35 0.47
C GLY A 26 4.12 -15.11 -0.90
N THR A 27 3.70 -14.02 -1.51
CA THR A 27 4.23 -13.55 -2.78
C THR A 27 4.53 -12.07 -2.69
N LYS A 28 5.53 -11.61 -3.45
CA LYS A 28 5.81 -10.18 -3.58
C LYS A 28 6.22 -9.83 -5.01
N VAL A 29 5.99 -8.58 -5.37
CA VAL A 29 6.48 -7.98 -6.61
C VAL A 29 7.15 -6.66 -6.23
N THR A 30 8.26 -6.35 -6.88
CA THR A 30 8.88 -5.02 -6.77
C THR A 30 8.85 -4.39 -8.15
N LEU A 31 8.13 -3.28 -8.26
CA LEU A 31 8.02 -2.49 -9.49
C LEU A 31 9.03 -1.34 -9.42
N ARG A 32 9.67 -1.03 -10.56
CA ARG A 32 10.64 0.07 -10.69
C ARG A 32 10.46 0.76 -12.05
N ALA A 33 10.91 2.01 -12.14
CA ALA A 33 10.86 2.83 -13.35
C ALA A 33 9.43 2.89 -13.94
N ASN A 34 9.28 2.84 -15.26
CA ASN A 34 8.00 3.05 -15.96
C ASN A 34 6.87 2.19 -15.42
N ARG A 35 7.14 0.90 -15.15
CA ARG A 35 6.15 -0.05 -14.64
C ARG A 35 5.57 0.33 -13.27
N MET A 36 6.36 1.03 -12.46
CA MET A 36 5.92 1.55 -11.17
C MET A 36 4.92 2.69 -11.38
N TYR A 37 5.24 3.64 -12.25
CA TYR A 37 4.37 4.77 -12.55
C TYR A 37 3.07 4.33 -13.23
N GLU A 38 3.12 3.41 -14.19
CA GLU A 38 1.92 2.82 -14.80
C GLU A 38 1.04 2.05 -13.80
N PHE A 39 1.63 1.44 -12.79
CA PHE A 39 0.87 0.79 -11.72
C PHE A 39 0.25 1.81 -10.78
N LEU A 40 0.99 2.86 -10.42
CA LEU A 40 0.51 3.96 -9.57
C LEU A 40 -0.66 4.70 -10.23
N GLU A 41 -0.58 4.97 -11.53
CA GLU A 41 -1.66 5.59 -12.30
C GLU A 41 -2.93 4.72 -12.28
N ARG A 42 -2.82 3.43 -12.62
CA ARG A 42 -3.96 2.50 -12.54
C ARG A 42 -4.52 2.37 -11.14
N LEU A 43 -3.66 2.36 -10.13
CA LEU A 43 -4.06 2.31 -8.73
C LEU A 43 -4.90 3.54 -8.38
N ASN A 44 -4.45 4.74 -8.74
CA ASN A 44 -5.13 6.00 -8.43
C ASN A 44 -6.43 6.19 -9.21
N SER A 45 -6.40 5.93 -10.51
CA SER A 45 -7.53 6.23 -11.41
C SER A 45 -8.59 5.13 -11.45
N ILE A 46 -8.21 3.87 -11.19
CA ILE A 46 -9.11 2.72 -11.37
C ILE A 46 -9.37 2.01 -10.04
N ALA A 47 -8.32 1.56 -9.35
CA ALA A 47 -8.49 0.65 -8.21
C ALA A 47 -9.02 1.33 -6.94
N LEU A 48 -8.44 2.47 -6.54
CA LEU A 48 -8.86 3.17 -5.31
C LEU A 48 -10.32 3.63 -5.36
N PRO A 49 -10.82 4.25 -6.45
CA PRO A 49 -12.24 4.65 -6.55
C PRO A 49 -13.21 3.47 -6.53
N ARG A 50 -12.79 2.29 -7.00
CA ARG A 50 -13.60 1.06 -6.98
C ARG A 50 -13.57 0.34 -5.64
N THR A 51 -12.74 0.79 -4.70
CA THR A 51 -12.66 0.19 -3.37
C THR A 51 -13.93 0.52 -2.58
N ARG A 52 -14.57 -0.51 -2.00
CA ARG A 52 -15.76 -0.32 -1.18
C ARG A 52 -15.47 0.56 0.04
N ASP A 53 -16.36 1.51 0.33
CA ASP A 53 -16.26 2.48 1.43
C ASP A 53 -14.98 3.33 1.40
N PHE A 54 -14.49 3.65 0.20
CA PHE A 54 -13.29 4.46 0.04
C PHE A 54 -13.53 5.91 0.44
N THR A 55 -12.93 6.32 1.55
CA THR A 55 -13.01 7.69 2.12
C THR A 55 -11.69 8.44 2.00
N GLY A 56 -10.80 8.00 1.09
CA GLY A 56 -9.42 8.47 1.02
C GLY A 56 -8.47 7.67 1.94
N LEU A 57 -7.19 7.77 1.63
CA LEU A 57 -6.09 7.11 2.32
C LEU A 57 -5.63 7.93 3.54
N SER A 58 -5.30 7.25 4.64
CA SER A 58 -4.98 7.90 5.92
C SER A 58 -3.59 8.53 5.92
N PHE A 59 -3.44 9.70 6.54
CA PHE A 59 -2.12 10.28 6.84
C PHE A 59 -1.33 9.46 7.88
N LYS A 60 -1.98 8.63 8.70
CA LYS A 60 -1.28 7.82 9.72
C LYS A 60 -0.44 6.68 9.13
N SER A 61 -0.50 6.46 7.83
CA SER A 61 0.19 5.39 7.10
C SER A 61 1.62 5.74 6.69
N PHE A 62 2.09 6.97 6.96
CA PHE A 62 3.49 7.33 6.82
C PHE A 62 4.33 6.73 7.97
N ASP A 63 5.59 6.41 7.68
CA ASP A 63 6.50 5.73 8.61
C ASP A 63 7.46 6.67 9.37
N GLY A 64 7.33 8.00 9.21
CA GLY A 64 8.22 8.99 9.80
C GLY A 64 9.48 9.25 8.98
N ARG A 65 9.72 8.51 7.89
CA ARG A 65 10.93 8.56 7.07
C ARG A 65 10.60 8.67 5.58
N GLY A 66 9.44 9.24 5.25
CA GLY A 66 9.06 9.48 3.87
C GLY A 66 8.65 8.23 3.08
N ASN A 67 8.29 7.13 3.73
CA ASN A 67 7.63 6.01 3.05
C ASN A 67 6.15 5.95 3.41
N TYR A 68 5.34 5.42 2.49
CA TYR A 68 3.90 5.31 2.68
C TYR A 68 3.43 3.87 2.48
N ASN A 69 2.75 3.32 3.48
CA ASN A 69 2.30 1.92 3.48
C ASN A 69 0.80 1.82 3.76
N PHE A 70 0.07 1.10 2.92
CA PHE A 70 -1.34 0.84 3.15
C PHE A 70 -1.77 -0.51 2.58
N GLY A 71 -2.83 -1.06 3.15
CA GLY A 71 -3.43 -2.32 2.73
C GLY A 71 -4.71 -2.12 1.92
N ILE A 72 -4.87 -2.92 0.88
CA ILE A 72 -6.12 -3.11 0.14
C ILE A 72 -6.71 -4.43 0.59
N LYS A 73 -7.98 -4.43 0.99
CA LYS A 73 -8.63 -5.63 1.55
C LYS A 73 -9.00 -6.67 0.50
N GLU A 74 -9.31 -6.22 -0.71
CA GLU A 74 -9.89 -7.07 -1.75
C GLU A 74 -9.14 -6.82 -3.06
N GLN A 75 -8.58 -7.86 -3.67
CA GLN A 75 -7.84 -7.74 -4.93
C GLN A 75 -8.74 -7.40 -6.13
N ILE A 76 -10.05 -7.69 -6.06
CA ILE A 76 -11.04 -7.46 -7.14
C ILE A 76 -11.23 -5.99 -7.53
N VAL A 77 -10.60 -5.06 -6.82
CA VAL A 77 -10.60 -3.64 -7.18
C VAL A 77 -9.87 -3.36 -8.50
N PHE A 78 -8.96 -4.25 -8.91
CA PHE A 78 -8.27 -4.17 -10.20
C PHE A 78 -9.13 -4.77 -11.31
N THR A 79 -9.36 -4.00 -12.38
CA THR A 79 -10.18 -4.43 -13.53
C THR A 79 -9.54 -5.53 -14.35
N GLU A 80 -8.22 -5.74 -14.21
CA GLU A 80 -7.49 -6.80 -14.90
C GLU A 80 -7.69 -8.19 -14.28
N ILE A 81 -8.36 -8.27 -13.14
CA ILE A 81 -8.65 -9.53 -12.47
C ILE A 81 -10.06 -9.95 -12.85
N ASP A 82 -10.17 -11.15 -13.43
CA ASP A 82 -11.46 -11.80 -13.66
C ASP A 82 -12.05 -12.26 -12.32
N TYR A 83 -13.29 -11.88 -12.06
CA TYR A 83 -13.98 -12.24 -10.83
C TYR A 83 -14.33 -13.74 -10.80
N ASP A 84 -14.62 -14.33 -11.96
CA ASP A 84 -15.10 -15.71 -12.05
C ASP A 84 -13.99 -16.73 -11.76
N ASP A 85 -12.72 -16.35 -11.96
CA ASP A 85 -11.54 -17.18 -11.72
C ASP A 85 -11.07 -17.16 -10.24
N ILE A 86 -11.72 -16.38 -9.37
CA ILE A 86 -11.29 -16.21 -7.98
C ILE A 86 -12.06 -17.12 -7.03
N GLU A 87 -11.36 -18.07 -6.41
CA GLU A 87 -11.93 -18.90 -5.33
C GLU A 87 -12.07 -18.14 -4.00
N THR A 88 -11.12 -17.24 -3.70
CA THR A 88 -11.05 -16.54 -2.40
C THR A 88 -10.59 -15.10 -2.54
N ILE A 89 -11.25 -14.20 -1.80
CA ILE A 89 -10.82 -12.80 -1.68
C ILE A 89 -9.58 -12.75 -0.80
N ARG A 90 -8.54 -12.09 -1.30
CA ARG A 90 -7.24 -11.90 -0.66
C ARG A 90 -6.89 -10.41 -0.64
N GLY A 91 -6.33 -9.98 0.49
CA GLY A 91 -5.76 -8.64 0.61
C GLY A 91 -4.41 -8.51 -0.09
N LEU A 92 -4.00 -7.26 -0.27
CA LEU A 92 -2.69 -6.86 -0.77
C LEU A 92 -2.17 -5.71 0.08
N ASP A 93 -0.89 -5.77 0.46
CA ASP A 93 -0.19 -4.64 1.05
C ASP A 93 0.66 -3.93 -0.01
N ILE A 94 0.55 -2.61 -0.06
CA ILE A 94 1.32 -1.75 -0.96
C ILE A 94 2.24 -0.87 -0.13
N ALA A 95 3.53 -0.91 -0.47
CA ALA A 95 4.56 -0.06 0.10
C ALA A 95 5.12 0.85 -0.99
N ILE A 96 5.02 2.17 -0.79
CA ILE A 96 5.58 3.19 -1.65
C ILE A 96 6.83 3.75 -0.97
N ASN A 97 7.97 3.46 -1.56
CA ASN A 97 9.26 3.96 -1.10
C ASN A 97 9.65 5.20 -1.89
N THR A 98 9.98 6.27 -1.17
CA THR A 98 10.44 7.52 -1.78
C THR A 98 11.80 7.92 -1.24
N THR A 99 12.40 8.96 -1.83
CA THR A 99 13.64 9.58 -1.37
C THR A 99 13.42 10.71 -0.37
N ALA A 100 12.17 11.03 -0.03
CA ALA A 100 11.84 12.08 0.91
C ALA A 100 12.42 11.76 2.30
N SER A 101 12.87 12.78 3.01
CA SER A 101 13.41 12.60 4.37
C SER A 101 12.34 12.77 5.45
N THR A 102 11.24 13.46 5.11
CA THR A 102 10.13 13.75 6.01
C THR A 102 8.80 13.27 5.43
N ASP A 103 7.84 13.01 6.32
CA ASP A 103 6.48 12.64 5.91
C ASP A 103 5.75 13.78 5.20
N GLU A 104 6.11 15.02 5.49
CA GLU A 104 5.49 16.19 4.87
C GLU A 104 5.89 16.31 3.39
N GLU A 105 7.19 16.15 3.08
CA GLU A 105 7.68 16.08 1.70
C GLU A 105 7.02 14.93 0.93
N CYS A 106 6.95 13.75 1.54
CA CYS A 106 6.33 12.57 0.92
C CYS A 106 4.82 12.77 0.69
N TYR A 107 4.12 13.38 1.65
CA TYR A 107 2.71 13.70 1.53
C TYR A 107 2.43 14.60 0.33
N TRP A 108 3.16 15.70 0.20
CA TRP A 108 2.98 16.62 -0.93
C TRP A 108 3.31 15.94 -2.25
N LEU A 109 4.41 15.17 -2.30
CA LEU A 109 4.77 14.39 -3.48
C LEU A 109 3.64 13.45 -3.92
N LEU A 110 3.12 12.64 -3.00
CA LEU A 110 2.05 11.69 -3.31
C LEU A 110 0.73 12.38 -3.65
N LYS A 111 0.43 13.52 -3.03
CA LYS A 111 -0.75 14.33 -3.33
C LYS A 111 -0.68 14.88 -4.76
N GLU A 112 0.47 15.38 -5.19
CA GLU A 112 0.69 15.86 -6.57
C GLU A 112 0.66 14.71 -7.60
N PHE A 113 1.07 13.50 -7.21
CA PHE A 113 0.87 12.30 -8.03
C PHE A 113 -0.60 11.84 -8.11
N GLY A 114 -1.54 12.58 -7.52
CA GLY A 114 -2.98 12.31 -7.57
C GLY A 114 -3.43 11.20 -6.62
N LEU A 115 -2.62 10.86 -5.61
CA LEU A 115 -3.03 9.89 -4.60
C LEU A 115 -4.14 10.50 -3.72
N PRO A 116 -5.32 9.87 -3.59
CA PRO A 116 -6.44 10.39 -2.82
C PRO A 116 -6.20 10.27 -1.30
N LEU A 117 -5.37 11.14 -0.76
CA LEU A 117 -5.06 11.26 0.66
C LEU A 117 -6.13 12.08 1.39
N ARG A 118 -6.52 11.65 2.59
CA ARG A 118 -7.36 12.46 3.47
C ARG A 118 -6.55 13.66 3.94
N GLU A 119 -7.23 14.81 4.03
CA GLU A 119 -6.62 16.00 4.60
C GLU A 119 -6.16 15.74 6.04
N ARG A 120 -4.96 16.25 6.34
CA ARG A 120 -4.42 16.25 7.70
C ARG A 120 -5.38 17.06 8.56
N GLN A 121 -6.10 16.40 9.46
CA GLN A 121 -6.74 17.11 10.56
C GLN A 121 -5.61 17.73 11.38
N VAL A 122 -5.41 19.03 11.21
CA VAL A 122 -4.59 19.85 12.08
C VAL A 122 -5.31 19.83 13.43
N LYS A 123 -5.05 18.81 14.25
CA LYS A 123 -5.35 18.91 15.68
C LYS A 123 -4.37 19.93 16.22
N ASP A 124 -4.89 21.16 16.30
CA ASP A 124 -4.47 22.31 17.05
C ASP A 124 -3.11 22.18 17.76
N GLN A 125 -2.17 22.98 17.31
CA GLN A 125 -1.02 23.42 18.11
C GLN A 125 -1.44 24.22 19.36
N ALA A 126 -2.74 24.30 19.70
CA ALA A 126 -3.27 25.08 20.82
C ALA A 126 -3.04 24.48 22.22
N GLU A 127 -2.59 23.23 22.36
CA GLU A 127 -2.33 22.63 23.69
C GLU A 127 -0.88 22.79 24.19
N LYS A 128 0.02 23.42 23.41
CA LYS A 128 1.42 23.66 23.83
C LYS A 128 1.75 25.10 24.25
N GLU A 129 0.80 26.03 24.17
CA GLU A 129 0.96 27.40 24.71
C GLU A 129 0.24 27.61 26.05
N SER A 130 -0.40 26.57 26.61
CA SER A 130 -1.14 26.64 27.87
C SER A 130 -0.58 25.71 28.97
N ALA A 131 0.74 25.56 29.03
CA ALA A 131 1.46 24.91 30.14
C ALA A 131 2.66 25.75 30.57
#